data_AF-A0A4Q4C2Z9-F1
#
_entry.id   AF-A0A4Q4C2Z9-F1
#
_cell.length_a   1.000
_cell.length_b   1.000
_cell.length_c   1.000
_cell.angle_alpha   90.00
_cell.angle_beta   90.00
_cell.angle_gamma   90.00
#
_symmetry.space_group_name_H-M   'P 1'
#
loop_
_entity.id
_entity.type
_entity.pdbx_description
1 polymer ?
#
loop_
_entity_poly.entity_id
_entity_poly.type
_entity_poly.pdbx_seq_one_letter_code
_entity_poly.pdbx_strand_id
1 'polypeptide(L)'
;PIAGTVVAERDLILEGKSAQAVTVYSADGTLLADMPHGGFVTVIQNAIQRARTVARVEGNPPIRIVQYDNGRLVAEDPSTGASIELYAFGADNKAAVERLMRQQ
;
A
#
# COMPACT_ATOMS: atom_id res chain seq x y z
N PRO A 1 2.30 16.07 17.94
CA PRO A 1 3.23 15.18 17.22
C PRO A 1 3.63 15.80 15.88
N ILE A 2 4.91 16.11 15.70
CA ILE A 2 5.40 16.61 14.41
C ILE A 2 5.26 15.44 13.44
N ALA A 3 4.37 15.56 12.46
CA ALA A 3 4.36 14.66 11.32
C ALA A 3 5.77 14.74 10.71
N GLY A 4 6.46 13.61 10.61
CA GLY A 4 7.81 13.59 10.03
C GLY A 4 7.82 14.22 8.63
N THR A 5 8.99 14.58 8.13
CA THR A 5 9.10 15.06 6.75
C THR A 5 8.92 13.88 5.81
N VAL A 6 8.14 14.03 4.74
CA VAL A 6 8.07 13.01 3.68
C VAL A 6 9.43 12.91 3.02
N VAL A 7 10.00 11.71 2.99
CA VAL A 7 11.30 11.43 2.36
C VAL A 7 11.17 10.60 1.08
N ALA A 8 10.08 9.85 0.94
CA ALA A 8 9.72 9.16 -0.29
C ALA A 8 8.21 8.94 -0.35
N GLU A 9 7.65 9.00 -1.55
CA GLU A 9 6.26 8.61 -1.79
C GLU A 9 6.14 7.87 -3.13
N ARG A 10 5.16 6.97 -3.22
CA ARG A 10 4.89 6.22 -4.45
C ARG A 10 3.43 5.86 -4.57
N ASP A 11 2.87 6.12 -5.74
CA ASP A 11 1.52 5.70 -6.08
C ASP A 11 1.56 4.26 -6.64
N LEU A 12 0.74 3.38 -6.05
CA LEU A 12 0.67 1.94 -6.35
C LEU A 12 -0.77 1.50 -6.57
N ILE A 13 -0.99 0.56 -7.48
CA ILE A 13 -2.27 -0.13 -7.64
C ILE A 13 -2.13 -1.53 -7.04
N LEU A 14 -2.92 -1.82 -6.02
CA LEU A 14 -2.99 -3.14 -5.40
C LEU A 14 -4.18 -3.90 -5.97
N GLU A 15 -3.93 -4.95 -6.74
CA GLU A 15 -4.95 -5.80 -7.32
C GLU A 15 -5.03 -7.12 -6.55
N GLY A 16 -6.09 -7.29 -5.76
CA GLY A 16 -6.36 -8.55 -5.06
C GLY A 16 -6.74 -9.65 -6.05
N LYS A 17 -5.99 -10.76 -6.05
CA LYS A 17 -6.28 -11.95 -6.89
C LYS A 17 -7.01 -13.04 -6.11
N SER A 18 -6.75 -13.15 -4.81
CA SER A 18 -7.43 -14.06 -3.89
C SER A 18 -7.28 -13.54 -2.45
N ALA A 19 -7.77 -14.29 -1.46
CA ALA A 19 -7.60 -13.93 -0.04
C ALA A 19 -6.12 -13.82 0.40
N GLN A 20 -5.18 -14.43 -0.35
CA GLN A 20 -3.75 -14.44 -0.02
C GLN A 20 -2.86 -13.89 -1.15
N ALA A 21 -3.39 -13.71 -2.36
CA ALA A 21 -2.64 -13.28 -3.53
C ALA A 21 -2.94 -11.84 -3.91
N VAL A 22 -1.89 -11.08 -4.23
CA VAL A 22 -1.95 -9.68 -4.65
C VAL A 22 -0.94 -9.42 -5.76
N THR A 23 -1.38 -8.67 -6.77
CA THR A 23 -0.50 -8.14 -7.81
C THR A 23 -0.37 -6.63 -7.60
N VAL A 24 0.86 -6.12 -7.65
CA VAL A 24 1.19 -4.72 -7.42
C VAL A 24 1.68 -4.10 -8.71
N TYR A 25 1.04 -3.00 -9.11
CA TYR A 25 1.45 -2.18 -10.24
C TYR A 25 1.85 -0.78 -9.78
N SER A 26 2.68 -0.10 -10.56
CA SER A 26 2.81 1.36 -10.48
C SER A 26 1.56 2.06 -11.03
N ALA A 27 1.46 3.36 -10.76
CA ALA A 27 0.35 4.18 -11.26
C ALA A 27 0.21 4.21 -12.80
N ASP A 28 1.28 3.95 -13.55
CA ASP A 28 1.27 3.85 -15.01
C ASP A 28 0.88 2.46 -15.54
N GLY A 29 0.64 1.48 -14.66
CA GLY A 29 0.24 0.12 -14.99
C GLY A 29 1.41 -0.87 -15.15
N THR A 30 2.66 -0.45 -14.90
CA THR A 30 3.81 -1.38 -14.91
C THR A 30 3.72 -2.38 -13.77
N LEU A 31 3.89 -3.67 -14.07
CA LEU A 31 3.91 -4.73 -13.06
C LEU A 31 5.19 -4.62 -12.21
N LEU A 32 5.03 -4.39 -10.90
CA LEU A 32 6.15 -4.32 -9.95
C LEU A 32 6.35 -5.66 -9.25
N ALA A 33 5.27 -6.29 -8.83
CA ALA A 33 5.31 -7.58 -8.14
C ALA A 33 4.04 -8.39 -8.39
N ASP A 34 4.20 -9.69 -8.61
CA ASP A 34 3.13 -10.67 -8.54
C ASP A 34 3.38 -11.60 -7.35
N MET A 35 2.47 -11.60 -6.38
CA MET A 35 2.67 -12.25 -5.09
C MET A 35 1.54 -13.26 -4.81
N PRO A 36 1.74 -14.55 -5.14
CA PRO A 36 0.77 -15.62 -4.82
C PRO A 36 0.52 -15.78 -3.31
N HIS A 37 1.52 -15.39 -2.50
CA HIS A 37 1.44 -15.28 -1.04
C HIS A 37 1.95 -13.90 -0.62
N GLY A 38 1.11 -12.88 -0.75
CA GLY A 38 1.47 -11.48 -0.49
C GLY A 38 1.66 -11.12 0.98
N GLY A 39 1.30 -12.02 1.89
CA GLY A 39 1.44 -11.82 3.33
C GLY A 39 0.80 -10.50 3.77
N PHE A 40 1.60 -9.63 4.38
CA PHE A 40 1.13 -8.33 4.86
C PHE A 40 0.65 -7.38 3.76
N VAL A 41 1.20 -7.46 2.54
CA VAL A 41 0.72 -6.64 1.41
C VAL A 41 -0.73 -6.99 1.06
N THR A 42 -1.10 -8.28 1.12
CA THR A 42 -2.48 -8.72 0.94
C THR A 42 -3.40 -8.24 2.07
N VAL A 43 -2.90 -8.13 3.30
CA VAL A 43 -3.66 -7.55 4.43
C VAL A 43 -3.99 -6.08 4.18
N ILE A 44 -3.01 -5.29 3.74
CA ILE A 44 -3.23 -3.87 3.37
C ILE A 44 -4.25 -3.78 2.23
N GLN A 45 -4.06 -4.58 1.17
CA GLN A 45 -4.96 -4.59 0.02
C GLN A 45 -6.41 -4.91 0.43
N ASN A 46 -6.61 -5.93 1.28
CA ASN A 46 -7.93 -6.30 1.78
C ASN A 46 -8.58 -5.18 2.61
N ALA A 47 -7.80 -4.51 3.47
CA ALA A 47 -8.29 -3.39 4.27
C ALA A 47 -8.74 -2.21 3.39
N ILE A 48 -7.93 -1.84 2.39
CA ILE A 48 -8.27 -0.78 1.43
C ILE A 48 -9.48 -1.17 0.58
N GLN A 49 -9.52 -2.40 0.07
CA GLN A 49 -10.66 -2.88 -0.71
C GLN A 49 -11.96 -2.85 0.10
N ARG A 50 -11.89 -3.20 1.39
CA ARG A 50 -13.03 -3.11 2.30
C ARG A 50 -13.50 -1.67 2.47
N ALA A 51 -12.57 -0.72 2.69
CA ALA A 51 -12.90 0.70 2.77
C ALA A 51 -13.54 1.23 1.49
N ARG A 52 -12.96 0.89 0.32
CA ARG A 52 -13.48 1.25 -1.01
C ARG A 52 -14.88 0.71 -1.27
N THR A 53 -15.15 -0.53 -0.86
CA THR A 53 -16.48 -1.14 -0.95
C THR A 53 -17.50 -0.34 -0.14
N VAL A 54 -17.16 0.06 1.10
CA VAL A 54 -18.05 0.85 1.96
C VAL A 54 -18.29 2.24 1.37
N ALA A 55 -17.24 2.87 0.85
CA ALA A 55 -17.30 4.20 0.23
C ALA A 55 -17.86 4.20 -1.21
N ARG A 56 -18.16 3.02 -1.78
CA ARG A 56 -18.62 2.85 -3.17
C ARG A 56 -17.67 3.47 -4.21
N VAL A 57 -16.38 3.33 -3.99
CA VAL A 57 -15.35 3.77 -4.95
C VAL A 57 -15.44 2.91 -6.21
N GLU A 58 -15.48 3.56 -7.37
CA GLU A 58 -15.46 2.87 -8.67
C GLU A 58 -14.03 2.54 -9.10
N GLY A 59 -13.86 1.37 -9.73
CA GLY A 59 -12.56 0.91 -10.23
C GLY A 59 -11.55 0.54 -9.14
N ASN A 60 -10.26 0.69 -9.45
CA ASN A 60 -9.16 0.43 -8.53
C ASN A 60 -8.09 1.53 -8.63
N PRO A 61 -8.42 2.77 -8.20
CA PRO A 61 -7.48 3.89 -8.29
C PRO A 61 -6.20 3.63 -7.48
N PRO A 62 -5.08 4.30 -7.79
CA PRO A 62 -3.86 4.16 -7.01
C PRO A 62 -4.04 4.54 -5.55
N ILE A 63 -3.30 3.86 -4.68
CA ILE A 63 -3.04 4.23 -3.28
C ILE A 63 -1.68 4.92 -3.22
N ARG A 64 -1.42 5.69 -2.17
CA ARG A 64 -0.12 6.31 -1.93
C ARG A 64 0.60 5.65 -0.76
N ILE A 65 1.82 5.18 -1.00
CA ILE A 65 2.72 4.78 0.08
C ILE A 65 3.62 5.96 0.42
N VAL A 66 3.63 6.41 1.67
CA VAL A 66 4.40 7.56 2.15
C VAL A 66 5.39 7.10 3.21
N GLN A 67 6.67 7.36 2.98
CA GLN A 67 7.74 7.15 3.94
C GLN A 67 8.16 8.49 4.54
N TYR A 68 8.28 8.53 5.87
CA TYR A 68 8.71 9.70 6.63
C TYR A 68 10.14 9.51 7.17
N ASP A 69 10.82 10.64 7.42
CA ASP A 69 12.17 10.70 7.98
C ASP A 69 12.33 9.97 9.32
N ASN A 70 11.28 9.98 10.14
CA ASN A 70 11.20 9.30 11.42
C ASN A 70 10.93 7.78 11.31
N GLY A 71 10.98 7.24 10.09
CA GLY A 71 10.83 5.82 9.80
C GLY A 71 9.38 5.33 9.77
N ARG A 72 8.38 6.21 9.94
CA ARG A 72 6.98 5.87 9.70
C ARG A 72 6.76 5.60 8.22
N LEU A 73 5.95 4.59 7.94
CA LEU A 73 5.53 4.20 6.61
C LEU A 73 4.01 4.07 6.65
N VAL A 74 3.31 4.72 5.73
CA VAL A 74 1.85 4.82 5.73
C VAL A 74 1.33 4.47 4.34
N ALA A 75 0.25 3.69 4.28
CA ALA A 75 -0.54 3.51 3.07
C ALA A 75 -1.80 4.36 3.16
N GLU A 76 -1.97 5.27 2.21
CA GLU A 76 -3.09 6.18 2.13
C GLU A 76 -3.92 5.86 0.88
N ASP A 77 -5.24 5.84 1.02
CA ASP A 77 -6.15 5.72 -0.11
C ASP A 77 -6.86 7.07 -0.33
N PRO A 78 -6.44 7.88 -1.31
CA PRO A 78 -7.05 9.19 -1.58
C PRO A 78 -8.55 9.11 -1.90
N SER A 79 -9.02 7.95 -2.38
CA SER A 79 -10.41 7.76 -2.80
C SER A 79 -11.36 7.60 -1.61
N THR A 80 -10.84 7.20 -0.45
CA THR A 80 -11.64 6.95 0.77
C THR A 80 -11.18 7.78 1.96
N GLY A 81 -9.99 8.37 1.91
CA GLY A 81 -9.32 8.99 3.05
C GLY A 81 -8.77 7.97 4.06
N ALA A 82 -8.80 6.67 3.75
CA ALA A 82 -8.24 5.66 4.62
C ALA A 82 -6.72 5.82 4.74
N SER A 83 -6.18 5.66 5.95
CA SER A 83 -4.76 5.74 6.25
C SER A 83 -4.37 4.58 7.17
N ILE A 84 -3.35 3.81 6.77
CA ILE A 84 -2.91 2.60 7.47
C ILE A 84 -1.41 2.74 7.78
N GLU A 85 -1.08 2.75 9.06
CA GLU A 85 0.32 2.85 9.53
C GLU A 85 1.02 1.49 9.45
N LEU A 86 1.91 1.32 8.48
CA LEU A 86 2.55 0.05 8.17
C LEU A 86 3.66 -0.31 9.17
N TYR A 87 4.30 0.69 9.77
CA TYR A 87 5.36 0.48 10.75
C TYR A 87 4.87 -0.17 12.06
N ALA A 88 3.58 -0.01 12.40
CA ALA A 88 2.98 -0.56 13.61
C ALA A 88 2.91 -2.10 13.61
N PHE A 89 3.11 -2.73 12.44
CA PHE A 89 2.97 -4.17 12.25
C PHE A 89 4.31 -4.92 12.35
N GLY A 90 5.43 -4.25 12.64
CA GLY A 90 6.75 -4.87 12.83
C GLY A 90 7.72 -4.74 11.65
N ALA A 91 8.98 -5.12 11.87
CA ALA A 91 10.09 -4.87 10.93
C ALA A 91 9.96 -5.61 9.59
N ASP A 92 9.54 -6.87 9.60
CA ASP A 92 9.41 -7.68 8.38
C ASP A 92 8.31 -7.15 7.45
N ASN A 93 7.21 -6.67 8.05
CA ASN A 93 6.08 -6.07 7.35
C ASN A 93 6.46 -4.75 6.68
N LYS A 94 7.21 -3.91 7.40
CA LYS A 94 7.82 -2.70 6.84
C LYS A 94 8.76 -3.02 5.68
N ALA A 95 9.65 -4.01 5.84
CA ALA A 95 10.61 -4.39 4.82
C ALA A 95 9.94 -4.86 3.52
N ALA A 96 8.81 -5.59 3.61
CA ALA A 96 8.05 -6.03 2.44
C ALA A 96 7.57 -4.84 1.58
N VAL A 97 7.06 -3.78 2.22
CA VAL A 97 6.57 -2.59 1.52
C VAL A 97 7.72 -1.72 1.01
N GLU A 98 8.79 -1.56 1.79
CA GLU A 98 9.99 -0.84 1.35
C GLU A 98 10.64 -1.47 0.11
N ARG A 99 10.50 -2.80 -0.09
CA ARG A 99 10.95 -3.45 -1.33
C ARG A 99 10.18 -2.96 -2.55
N LEU A 100 8.86 -2.78 -2.43
CA LEU A 100 8.02 -2.24 -3.52
C LEU A 100 8.40 -0.80 -3.85
N MET A 101 8.77 0.00 -2.85
CA MET A 101 9.24 1.38 -3.05
C MET A 101 10.51 1.46 -3.91
N ARG A 102 11.37 0.43 -3.87
CA ARG A 102 12.66 0.39 -4.58
C ARG A 102 12.62 -0.26 -5.97
N GLN A 103 11.54 -0.96 -6.33
CA GLN A 103 11.43 -1.64 -7.63
C GLN A 103 11.22 -0.62 -8.76
N GLN A 104 11.84 -0.79 -9.91
CA GLN A 104 11.62 0.08 -11.08
C GLN A 104 10.79 -0.66 -12.13
#